data_AF-S7VH64-F1
#
_entry.id   AF-S7VH64-F1
#
_cell.length_a   1.000
_cell.length_b   1.000
_cell.length_c   1.000
_cell.angle_alpha   90.00
_cell.angle_beta   90.00
_cell.angle_gamma   90.00
#
_symmetry.space_group_name_H-M   'P 1'
#
loop_
_entity.id
_entity.type
_entity.pdbx_description
1 polymer ?
#
loop_
_entity_poly.entity_id
_entity_poly.type
_entity_poly.pdbx_seq_one_letter_code
_entity_poly.pdbx_strand_id
1 'polypeptide(L)'
;MKINKLLAAAICCFFATSYWTFGQDVNQDYIINQEDHKIYGTIKKSFDFNKANSIPFITNEGIKTRYTPNDIKGFGLANGRQFKSRHLPEKEEEGFVFFKLY
;
A
#
# COMPACT_ATOMS: atom_id res chain seq x y z
N MET A 1 -5.50 33.73 -45.32
CA MET A 1 -4.80 33.49 -44.03
C MET A 1 -5.77 33.58 -42.83
N LYS A 2 -6.67 32.60 -42.63
CA LYS A 2 -7.54 32.56 -41.42
C LYS A 2 -7.65 31.17 -40.77
N ILE A 3 -7.17 30.12 -41.44
CA ILE A 3 -7.27 28.72 -40.99
C ILE A 3 -6.21 28.38 -39.93
N ASN A 4 -5.05 29.05 -39.95
CA ASN A 4 -3.94 28.75 -39.04
C ASN A 4 -4.22 29.07 -37.56
N LYS A 5 -5.21 29.91 -37.26
CA LYS A 5 -5.56 30.28 -35.87
C LYS A 5 -6.49 29.26 -35.20
N LEU A 6 -7.29 28.52 -35.97
CA LEU A 6 -8.19 27.49 -35.46
C LEU A 6 -7.44 26.19 -35.10
N LEU A 7 -6.37 25.87 -35.84
CA LEU A 7 -5.57 24.67 -35.60
C LEU A 7 -4.78 24.75 -34.27
N ALA A 8 -4.26 25.93 -33.93
CA ALA A 8 -3.48 26.14 -32.71
C ALA A 8 -4.31 25.97 -31.43
N ALA A 9 -5.58 26.40 -31.45
CA ALA A 9 -6.48 26.27 -30.30
C ALA A 9 -6.86 24.82 -30.01
N ALA A 10 -7.07 24.00 -31.05
CA ALA A 10 -7.41 22.58 -30.90
C ALA A 10 -6.27 21.75 -30.29
N ILE A 11 -5.02 22.09 -30.63
CA ILE A 11 -3.82 21.43 -30.12
C ILE A 11 -3.64 21.72 -28.62
N CYS A 12 -3.86 22.96 -28.17
CA CYS A 12 -3.79 23.30 -26.74
C CYS A 12 -4.84 22.56 -25.89
N CYS A 13 -6.06 22.34 -26.41
CA CYS A 13 -7.08 21.59 -25.69
C CYS A 13 -6.76 20.08 -25.62
N PHE A 14 -6.12 19.51 -26.65
CA PHE A 14 -5.72 18.10 -26.66
C PHE A 14 -4.57 17.79 -25.69
N PHE A 15 -3.67 18.75 -25.46
CA PHE A 15 -2.64 18.62 -24.43
C PHE A 15 -3.20 18.90 -23.02
N ALA A 16 -4.18 19.79 -22.85
CA ALA A 16 -4.71 20.09 -21.52
C ALA A 16 -5.49 18.93 -20.87
N THR A 17 -6.13 18.06 -21.65
CA THR A 17 -6.90 16.93 -21.11
C THR A 17 -6.05 15.71 -20.76
N SER A 18 -4.80 15.60 -21.26
CA SER A 18 -3.93 14.47 -20.97
C SER A 18 -3.16 14.59 -19.65
N TYR A 19 -3.16 15.78 -19.02
CA TYR A 19 -2.48 15.99 -17.72
C TYR A 19 -3.38 15.82 -16.49
N TRP A 20 -4.64 15.39 -16.65
CA TRP A 20 -5.59 15.25 -15.54
C TRP A 20 -5.91 13.80 -15.16
N THR A 21 -5.11 12.84 -15.63
CA THR A 21 -5.12 11.47 -15.10
C THR A 21 -4.06 11.31 -14.02
N PHE A 22 -3.97 12.24 -13.07
CA PHE A 22 -3.16 12.06 -11.87
C PHE A 22 -3.95 11.23 -10.85
N GLY A 23 -3.56 9.97 -10.73
CA GLY A 23 -3.62 9.16 -9.51
C GLY A 23 -4.97 9.10 -8.80
N GLN A 24 -5.88 8.26 -9.28
CA GLN A 24 -6.76 7.59 -8.32
C GLN A 24 -5.84 6.72 -7.46
N ASP A 25 -5.70 7.04 -6.17
CA ASP A 25 -5.13 6.15 -5.17
C ASP A 25 -5.94 4.85 -5.22
N VAL A 26 -5.44 3.88 -5.99
CA VAL A 26 -5.97 2.52 -5.95
C VAL A 26 -5.59 2.04 -4.57
N ASN A 27 -6.57 2.01 -3.69
CA ASN A 27 -6.46 1.48 -2.35
C ASN A 27 -5.94 0.04 -2.45
N GLN A 28 -4.63 -0.15 -2.27
CA GLN A 28 -3.91 -1.40 -2.44
C GLN A 28 -3.30 -1.84 -1.10
N ASP A 29 -3.17 -3.15 -0.91
CA ASP A 29 -2.45 -3.68 0.24
C ASP A 29 -0.95 -3.31 0.17
N TYR A 30 -0.34 -3.07 1.33
CA TYR A 30 1.09 -2.76 1.42
C TYR A 30 1.68 -3.19 2.76
N ILE A 31 2.99 -3.36 2.81
CA ILE A 31 3.77 -3.45 4.06
C ILE A 31 4.63 -2.19 4.23
N ILE A 32 5.07 -1.93 5.47
CA ILE A 32 6.06 -0.91 5.81
C ILE A 32 7.31 -1.63 6.30
N ASN A 33 8.40 -1.57 5.54
CA ASN A 33 9.65 -2.21 5.92
C ASN A 33 10.34 -1.46 7.10
N GLN A 34 11.50 -1.95 7.54
CA GLN A 34 12.24 -1.31 8.64
C GLN A 34 12.79 0.09 8.29
N GLU A 35 12.88 0.43 7.01
CA GLU A 35 13.33 1.73 6.49
C GLU A 35 12.16 2.72 6.26
N ASP A 36 10.94 2.39 6.72
CA ASP A 36 9.71 3.18 6.49
C ASP A 36 9.26 3.27 5.03
N HIS A 37 9.80 2.42 4.15
CA HIS A 37 9.34 2.29 2.77
C HIS A 37 8.06 1.46 2.68
N LYS A 38 7.07 1.96 1.92
CA LYS A 38 5.87 1.19 1.55
C LYS A 38 6.18 0.28 0.38
N ILE A 39 5.98 -1.02 0.58
CA ILE A 39 6.08 -2.03 -0.48
C ILE A 39 4.66 -2.52 -0.77
N TYR A 40 4.17 -2.24 -1.96
CA TYR A 40 2.82 -2.59 -2.40
C TYR A 40 2.75 -4.03 -2.90
N GLY A 41 1.63 -4.69 -2.67
CA GLY A 41 1.41 -6.08 -3.07
C GLY A 41 0.02 -6.56 -2.72
N THR A 42 -0.10 -7.84 -2.38
CA THR A 42 -1.35 -8.48 -1.96
C THR A 42 -1.14 -9.20 -0.63
N ILE A 43 -2.00 -8.93 0.36
CA ILE A 43 -2.04 -9.66 1.63
C ILE A 43 -3.18 -10.67 1.56
N LYS A 44 -2.86 -11.98 1.64
CA LYS A 44 -3.87 -13.02 1.51
C LYS A 44 -4.77 -13.05 2.75
N LYS A 45 -6.03 -12.64 2.63
CA LYS A 45 -6.99 -12.37 3.73
C LYS A 45 -7.52 -13.60 4.50
N SER A 46 -6.94 -14.78 4.33
CA SER A 46 -7.45 -16.04 4.91
C SER A 46 -7.01 -16.28 6.36
N PHE A 47 -6.71 -15.23 7.13
CA PHE A 47 -6.22 -15.35 8.50
C PHE A 47 -6.88 -14.32 9.43
N ASP A 48 -6.97 -14.65 10.72
CA ASP A 48 -7.46 -13.72 11.74
C ASP A 48 -6.38 -12.68 12.05
N PHE A 49 -6.54 -11.47 11.51
CA PHE A 49 -5.60 -10.36 11.70
C PHE A 49 -5.39 -9.98 13.18
N ASN A 50 -6.33 -10.30 14.07
CA ASN A 50 -6.21 -9.97 15.50
C ASN A 50 -5.36 -10.99 16.26
N LYS A 51 -5.08 -12.15 15.67
CA LYS A 51 -4.33 -13.25 16.28
C LYS A 51 -3.15 -13.71 15.41
N ALA A 52 -2.87 -13.00 14.33
CA ALA A 52 -1.88 -13.42 13.36
C ALA A 52 -0.46 -13.09 13.82
N ASN A 53 0.35 -14.13 14.01
CA ASN A 53 1.79 -14.00 14.26
C ASN A 53 2.58 -13.68 12.99
N SER A 54 1.95 -13.77 11.81
CA SER A 54 2.56 -13.42 10.53
C SER A 54 1.51 -13.18 9.46
N ILE A 55 1.90 -12.41 8.43
CA ILE A 55 1.07 -12.13 7.26
C ILE A 55 1.69 -12.74 5.99
N PRO A 56 0.94 -13.49 5.18
CA PRO A 56 1.33 -13.84 3.81
C PRO A 56 1.23 -12.62 2.90
N PHE A 57 2.33 -12.31 2.21
CA PHE A 57 2.45 -11.19 1.28
C PHE A 57 2.94 -11.68 -0.08
N ILE A 58 2.35 -11.14 -1.14
CA ILE A 58 2.76 -11.39 -2.52
C ILE A 58 3.13 -10.04 -3.13
N THR A 59 4.38 -9.87 -3.55
CA THR A 59 4.84 -8.63 -4.20
C THR A 59 4.20 -8.48 -5.59
N ASN A 60 4.30 -7.29 -6.19
CA ASN A 60 3.79 -7.05 -7.54
C ASN A 60 4.51 -7.92 -8.61
N GLU A 61 5.74 -8.36 -8.34
CA GLU A 61 6.51 -9.31 -9.16
C GLU A 61 6.09 -10.77 -8.93
N GLY A 62 5.11 -11.02 -8.05
CA GLY A 62 4.60 -12.36 -7.73
C GLY A 62 5.42 -13.13 -6.70
N ILE A 63 6.41 -12.50 -6.06
CA ILE A 63 7.24 -13.15 -5.04
C ILE A 63 6.41 -13.35 -3.78
N LYS A 64 6.32 -14.60 -3.32
CA LYS A 64 5.55 -14.98 -2.13
C LYS A 64 6.46 -15.01 -0.91
N THR A 65 6.10 -14.21 0.09
CA THR A 65 6.83 -14.08 1.36
C THR A 65 5.85 -14.10 2.53
N ARG A 66 6.37 -14.31 3.74
CA ARG A 66 5.62 -14.18 4.98
C ARG A 66 6.38 -13.24 5.91
N TYR A 67 5.69 -12.25 6.47
CA TYR A 67 6.28 -11.28 7.40
C TYR A 67 5.70 -11.43 8.79
N THR A 68 6.57 -11.49 9.79
CA THR A 68 6.25 -11.40 11.21
C THR A 68 6.31 -9.93 11.68
N PRO A 69 5.78 -9.61 12.87
CA PRO A 69 5.93 -8.28 13.46
C PRO A 69 7.39 -7.82 13.65
N ASN A 70 8.36 -8.73 13.68
CA ASN A 70 9.78 -8.38 13.75
C ASN A 70 10.35 -7.96 12.38
N ASP A 71 9.77 -8.46 11.29
CA ASP A 71 10.31 -8.23 9.95
C ASP A 71 9.89 -6.88 9.36
N ILE A 72 8.74 -6.36 9.79
CA ILE A 72 8.12 -5.14 9.24
C ILE A 72 7.62 -4.24 10.37
N LYS A 73 7.57 -2.93 10.10
CA LYS A 73 7.00 -1.94 11.04
C LYS A 73 5.47 -1.95 11.07
N GLY A 74 4.83 -2.46 10.01
CA GLY A 74 3.38 -2.52 9.90
C GLY A 74 2.91 -2.85 8.50
N PHE A 75 1.60 -2.83 8.29
CA PHE A 75 0.98 -3.05 7.00
C PHE A 75 -0.38 -2.36 6.90
N GLY A 76 -0.83 -2.11 5.67
CA GLY A 76 -2.14 -1.58 5.35
C GLY A 76 -2.89 -2.47 4.37
N LEU A 77 -4.21 -2.46 4.48
CA LEU A 77 -5.11 -3.18 3.59
C LEU A 77 -5.82 -2.20 2.67
N ALA A 78 -6.18 -2.67 1.48
CA ALA A 78 -6.99 -1.96 0.48
C ALA A 78 -8.33 -1.43 1.03
N ASN A 79 -8.84 -1.97 2.14
CA ASN A 79 -10.05 -1.46 2.79
C ASN A 79 -9.77 -0.35 3.81
N GLY A 80 -8.55 0.20 3.86
CA GLY A 80 -8.14 1.28 4.75
C GLY A 80 -7.71 0.84 6.15
N ARG A 81 -7.86 -0.44 6.53
CA ARG A 81 -7.38 -0.93 7.83
C ARG A 81 -5.86 -0.91 7.90
N GLN A 82 -5.32 -0.46 9.03
CA GLN A 82 -3.88 -0.35 9.26
C GLN A 82 -3.46 -1.05 10.54
N PHE A 83 -2.26 -1.63 10.51
CA PHE A 83 -1.66 -2.36 11.61
C PHE A 83 -0.20 -1.95 11.80
N LYS A 84 0.22 -1.84 13.05
CA LYS A 84 1.60 -1.50 13.44
C LYS A 84 2.19 -2.61 14.29
N SER A 85 3.45 -2.96 14.04
CA SER A 85 4.20 -3.87 14.90
C SER A 85 4.56 -3.17 16.21
N ARG A 86 4.24 -3.78 17.35
CA ARG A 86 4.55 -3.26 18.68
C ARG A 86 5.03 -4.37 19.60
N HIS A 87 6.02 -4.06 20.43
CA HIS A 87 6.45 -4.94 21.51
C HIS A 87 5.42 -4.92 22.66
N LEU A 88 5.07 -6.10 23.19
CA LEU A 88 4.23 -6.23 24.38
C LEU A 88 5.10 -6.67 25.57
N PRO A 89 5.42 -5.77 26.51
CA PRO A 89 6.34 -6.07 27.61
C PRO A 89 5.74 -6.94 28.73
N GLU A 90 4.42 -7.15 28.77
CA GLU A 90 3.72 -7.75 29.92
C GLU A 90 3.34 -9.23 29.75
N LYS A 91 3.78 -9.92 28.68
CA LYS A 91 3.56 -11.36 28.49
C LYS A 91 4.87 -12.13 28.45
N GLU A 92 4.96 -13.20 29.23
CA GLU A 92 6.09 -14.13 29.28
C GLU A 92 6.42 -14.79 27.92
N GLU A 93 5.45 -14.80 26.99
CA GLU A 93 5.71 -15.10 25.58
C GLU A 93 6.12 -13.80 24.85
N GLU A 94 7.40 -13.46 24.98
CA GLU A 94 8.05 -12.30 24.37
C GLU A 94 7.82 -12.26 22.85
N GLY A 95 7.26 -11.17 22.34
CA GLY A 95 7.16 -10.98 20.91
C GLY A 95 6.53 -9.66 20.51
N PHE A 96 7.01 -9.10 19.40
CA PHE A 96 6.27 -8.08 18.69
C PHE A 96 4.95 -8.67 18.18
N VAL A 97 3.88 -7.88 18.23
CA VAL A 97 2.56 -8.22 17.70
C VAL A 97 2.08 -7.15 16.72
N PHE A 98 1.17 -7.52 15.82
CA PHE A 98 0.46 -6.54 15.01
C PHE A 98 -0.71 -5.94 15.79
N PHE A 99 -0.65 -4.63 16.01
CA PHE A 99 -1.68 -3.85 16.69
C PHE A 99 -2.49 -3.05 15.67
N LYS A 100 -3.82 -3.23 15.65
CA LYS A 100 -4.73 -2.46 14.77
C LYS A 100 -4.76 -0.99 15.21
N LEU A 101 -4.59 -0.07 14.28
CA LEU A 101 -4.64 1.36 14.56
C LEU A 101 -6.06 1.95 14.43
N TYR A 102 -6.72 1.72 13.29
CA TYR A 102 -8.02 2.31 12.92
C TYR A 102 -8.86 1.28 12.13
#